data_AF-A0A067QLA7-F1
#
_entry.id   AF-A0A067QLA7-F1
#
_cell.length_a   1.000
_cell.length_b   1.000
_cell.length_c   1.000
_cell.angle_alpha   90.00
_cell.angle_beta   90.00
_cell.angle_gamma   90.00
#
_symmetry.space_group_name_H-M   'P 1'
#
loop_
_entity.id
_entity.type
_entity.pdbx_description
1 polymer ?
#
loop_
_entity_poly.entity_id
_entity_poly.type
_entity_poly.pdbx_seq_one_letter_code
_entity_poly.pdbx_strand_id
1 'polypeptide(L)'
;FQQITQPTVIEQAAYILIAAGAFMFLVSFLGYCGALRESRCLLTCYGVFLLIILLMEITAGGLAAAYRSEAEKETRVFLKSTISKYYAAKEKDAVTLMWDYIMANMKCCGVDSYEDFSESKKWIEGGKKVPDACCVLEGDVAKFKPMSEMCPDVPTDINSYWKK
;
A
#
# COMPACT_ATOMS: atom_id res chain seq x y z
N PHE A 1 18.25 -3.49 -10.62
CA PHE A 1 16.88 -3.62 -10.09
C PHE A 1 15.96 -3.24 -11.22
N GLN A 2 14.86 -3.98 -11.40
CA GLN A 2 13.84 -3.66 -12.42
C GLN A 2 12.40 -3.90 -11.94
N GLN A 3 12.09 -5.05 -11.31
CA GLN A 3 10.75 -5.66 -11.26
C GLN A 3 9.56 -4.79 -10.77
N ILE A 4 9.55 -4.26 -9.55
CA ILE A 4 8.33 -3.68 -8.92
C ILE A 4 7.91 -2.31 -9.51
N THR A 5 8.83 -1.57 -10.13
CA THR A 5 8.53 -0.37 -10.95
C THR A 5 9.08 -0.53 -12.36
N GLN A 6 9.07 -1.76 -12.88
CA GLN A 6 8.79 -1.88 -14.31
C GLN A 6 7.42 -1.24 -14.56
N PRO A 7 7.22 -0.57 -15.72
CA PRO A 7 5.88 -0.16 -16.11
C PRO A 7 4.91 -1.34 -15.98
N THR A 8 5.35 -2.54 -16.36
CA THR A 8 4.57 -3.78 -16.36
C THR A 8 3.92 -4.18 -15.03
N VAL A 9 4.48 -3.89 -13.86
CA VAL A 9 3.85 -4.27 -12.57
C VAL A 9 2.76 -3.28 -12.16
N ILE A 10 2.99 -1.99 -12.35
CA ILE A 10 1.99 -0.94 -12.12
C ILE A 10 0.88 -1.04 -13.17
N GLU A 11 1.24 -1.35 -14.42
CA GLU A 11 0.37 -1.65 -15.55
C GLU A 11 -0.47 -2.91 -15.33
N GLN A 12 0.11 -4.01 -14.82
CA GLN A 12 -0.63 -5.21 -14.44
C GLN A 12 -1.64 -4.92 -13.32
N ALA A 13 -1.24 -4.19 -12.27
CA ALA A 13 -2.15 -3.77 -11.22
C ALA A 13 -3.30 -2.89 -11.78
N ALA A 14 -2.98 -1.94 -12.66
CA ALA A 14 -3.97 -1.11 -13.33
C ALA A 14 -4.93 -1.92 -14.22
N TYR A 15 -4.45 -2.88 -15.01
CA TYR A 15 -5.29 -3.76 -15.82
C TYR A 15 -6.20 -4.66 -14.95
N ILE A 16 -5.71 -5.18 -13.82
CA ILE A 16 -6.52 -5.93 -12.87
C ILE A 16 -7.64 -5.06 -12.29
N LEU A 17 -7.33 -3.82 -11.87
CA LEU A 17 -8.32 -2.87 -11.36
C LEU A 17 -9.35 -2.46 -12.43
N ILE A 18 -8.93 -2.22 -13.67
CA ILE A 18 -9.81 -1.90 -14.80
C ILE A 18 -10.74 -3.10 -15.11
N ALA A 19 -10.20 -4.32 -15.15
CA ALA A 19 -10.98 -5.53 -15.41
C ALA A 19 -11.99 -5.82 -14.29
N ALA A 20 -11.58 -5.65 -13.02
CA ALA A 20 -12.48 -5.78 -11.87
C ALA A 20 -13.58 -4.71 -11.89
N GLY A 21 -13.24 -3.45 -12.19
CA GLY A 21 -14.21 -2.36 -12.34
C GLY A 21 -15.23 -2.61 -13.46
N ALA A 22 -14.77 -3.06 -14.62
CA ALA A 22 -15.63 -3.43 -15.75
C ALA A 22 -16.55 -4.62 -15.40
N PHE A 23 -16.04 -5.64 -14.71
CA PHE A 23 -16.84 -6.79 -14.25
C PHE A 23 -17.91 -6.36 -13.24
N MET A 24 -17.56 -5.55 -12.23
CA MET A 24 -18.53 -5.02 -11.26
C MET A 24 -19.60 -4.17 -11.94
N PHE A 25 -19.23 -3.34 -12.92
CA PHE A 25 -20.19 -2.57 -13.72
C PHE A 25 -21.15 -3.48 -14.51
N LEU A 26 -20.65 -4.52 -15.17
CA LEU A 26 -21.48 -5.48 -15.92
C LEU A 26 -22.46 -6.23 -15.01
N VAL A 27 -22.01 -6.74 -13.86
CA VAL A 27 -22.87 -7.41 -12.87
C VAL A 27 -23.94 -6.44 -12.34
N SER A 28 -23.56 -5.21 -12.00
CA SER A 28 -24.50 -4.17 -11.54
C SER A 28 -25.53 -3.80 -12.62
N PHE A 29 -25.11 -3.69 -13.88
CA PHE A 29 -25.98 -3.40 -15.01
C PHE A 29 -26.97 -4.54 -15.30
N LEU A 30 -26.55 -5.81 -15.17
CA LEU A 30 -27.42 -6.97 -15.25
C LEU A 30 -28.49 -6.97 -14.14
N GLY A 31 -28.11 -6.63 -12.90
CA GLY A 31 -29.06 -6.47 -11.80
C GLY A 31 -30.07 -5.35 -12.06
N TYR A 32 -29.60 -4.16 -12.45
CA TYR A 32 -30.44 -3.00 -12.78
C TYR A 32 -31.41 -3.28 -13.93
N CYS A 33 -30.93 -3.84 -15.05
CA CYS A 33 -31.76 -4.18 -16.20
C CYS A 33 -32.69 -5.38 -15.93
N GLY A 34 -32.28 -6.32 -15.06
CA GLY A 34 -33.13 -7.42 -14.61
C GLY A 34 -34.32 -6.94 -13.79
N ALA A 35 -34.11 -6.00 -12.87
CA ALA A 35 -35.17 -5.35 -12.12
C ALA A 35 -36.07 -4.50 -13.04
N LEU A 36 -35.49 -3.59 -13.83
CA LEU A 36 -36.22 -2.63 -14.68
C LEU A 36 -37.09 -3.31 -15.76
N ARG A 37 -36.70 -4.49 -16.23
CA ARG A 37 -37.45 -5.26 -17.25
C ARG A 37 -38.24 -6.44 -16.67
N GLU A 38 -38.34 -6.54 -15.34
CA GLU A 38 -38.92 -7.68 -14.60
C GLU A 38 -38.38 -9.06 -15.06
N SER A 39 -37.17 -9.08 -15.61
CA SER A 39 -36.62 -10.22 -16.33
C SER A 39 -36.00 -11.20 -15.35
N ARG A 40 -36.78 -12.23 -14.99
CA ARG A 40 -36.35 -13.32 -14.09
C ARG A 40 -35.01 -13.93 -14.52
N CYS A 41 -34.77 -14.09 -15.82
CA CYS A 41 -33.49 -14.63 -16.33
C CYS A 41 -32.30 -13.75 -15.94
N LEU A 42 -32.35 -12.44 -16.23
CA LEU A 42 -31.28 -11.50 -15.87
C LEU A 42 -31.08 -11.42 -14.35
N LEU A 43 -32.17 -11.41 -13.59
CA LEU A 43 -32.13 -11.35 -12.12
C LEU A 43 -31.56 -12.64 -11.49
N THR A 44 -31.87 -13.81 -12.06
CA THR A 44 -31.24 -15.08 -11.68
C THR A 44 -29.75 -15.09 -12.02
N CYS A 45 -29.34 -14.62 -13.20
CA CYS A 45 -27.91 -14.50 -13.55
C CYS A 45 -27.15 -13.60 -12.57
N TYR A 46 -27.72 -12.43 -12.22
CA TYR A 46 -27.18 -11.54 -11.20
C TYR A 46 -27.03 -12.25 -9.83
N GLY A 47 -28.06 -12.94 -9.37
CA GLY A 47 -28.01 -13.72 -8.12
C GLY A 47 -26.95 -14.83 -8.14
N VAL A 48 -26.78 -15.53 -9.26
CA VAL A 48 -25.72 -16.55 -9.43
C VAL A 48 -24.32 -15.93 -9.37
N PHE A 49 -24.09 -14.78 -10.01
CA PHE A 49 -22.81 -14.07 -9.90
C PHE A 49 -22.51 -13.64 -8.46
N LEU A 50 -23.50 -13.09 -7.73
CA LEU A 50 -23.32 -12.73 -6.32
C LEU A 50 -22.98 -13.94 -5.43
N LEU A 51 -23.65 -15.08 -5.63
CA LEU A 51 -23.36 -16.31 -4.88
C LEU A 51 -21.95 -16.84 -5.16
N ILE A 52 -21.47 -16.76 -6.41
CA ILE A 52 -20.10 -17.14 -6.77
C ILE A 52 -19.08 -16.20 -6.12
N ILE A 53 -19.33 -14.88 -6.14
CA ILE A 53 -18.47 -13.88 -5.48
C ILE A 53 -18.41 -14.16 -3.97
N LEU A 54 -19.55 -14.35 -3.30
CA LEU A 54 -19.61 -14.64 -1.87
C LEU A 54 -18.83 -15.91 -1.48
N LEU A 55 -18.91 -16.98 -2.28
CA LEU A 55 -18.15 -18.20 -2.04
C LEU A 55 -16.64 -17.99 -2.25
N MET A 56 -16.23 -17.17 -3.22
CA MET A 56 -14.82 -16.78 -3.39
C MET A 56 -14.32 -15.92 -2.23
N GLU A 57 -15.12 -14.96 -1.74
CA GLU A 57 -14.78 -14.11 -0.60
C GLU A 57 -14.63 -14.91 0.70
N ILE A 58 -15.55 -15.84 0.98
CA ILE A 58 -15.46 -16.76 2.13
C ILE A 58 -14.20 -17.63 2.03
N THR A 59 -13.87 -18.13 0.83
CA THR A 59 -12.67 -18.95 0.61
C THR A 59 -11.39 -18.13 0.79
N ALA A 60 -11.33 -16.92 0.21
CA ALA A 60 -10.19 -16.03 0.32
C ALA A 60 -9.97 -15.54 1.76
N GLY A 61 -11.04 -15.16 2.47
CA GLY A 61 -10.99 -14.78 3.88
C GLY A 61 -10.55 -15.94 4.79
N GLY A 62 -11.04 -17.15 4.53
CA GLY A 62 -10.62 -18.37 5.23
C GLY A 62 -9.12 -18.67 5.04
N LEU A 63 -8.62 -18.58 3.80
CA LEU A 63 -7.20 -18.74 3.49
C LEU A 63 -6.34 -17.63 4.12
N ALA A 64 -6.76 -16.37 4.05
CA ALA A 64 -6.06 -15.24 4.67
C ALA A 64 -5.99 -15.35 6.19
N ALA A 65 -7.02 -15.91 6.83
CA ALA A 65 -7.01 -16.22 8.26
C ALA A 65 -6.07 -17.40 8.60
N ALA A 66 -6.13 -18.49 7.81
CA ALA A 66 -5.34 -19.70 8.05
C ALA A 66 -3.83 -19.50 7.83
N TYR A 67 -3.44 -18.71 6.83
CA TYR A 67 -2.04 -18.46 6.45
C TYR A 67 -1.51 -17.09 6.92
N ARG A 68 -2.20 -16.44 7.86
CA ARG A 68 -1.92 -15.06 8.30
C ARG A 68 -0.44 -14.79 8.62
N SER A 69 0.23 -15.67 9.35
CA SER A 69 1.63 -15.49 9.76
C SER A 69 2.60 -15.52 8.59
N GLU A 70 2.35 -16.38 7.60
CA GLU A 70 3.19 -16.50 6.40
C GLU A 70 2.93 -15.33 5.45
N ALA A 71 1.67 -14.94 5.28
CA ALA A 71 1.29 -13.75 4.54
C ALA A 71 1.91 -12.46 5.14
N GLU A 72 1.93 -12.33 6.46
CA GLU A 72 2.60 -11.22 7.15
C GLU A 72 4.12 -11.24 6.91
N LYS A 73 4.77 -12.39 7.08
CA LYS A 73 6.20 -12.59 6.84
C LYS A 73 6.61 -12.22 5.41
N GLU A 74 5.93 -12.75 4.40
CA GLU A 74 6.23 -12.45 2.99
C GLU A 74 5.93 -10.98 2.65
N THR A 75 4.89 -10.38 3.25
CA THR A 75 4.61 -8.94 3.12
C THR A 75 5.74 -8.09 3.72
N ARG A 76 6.23 -8.43 4.93
CA ARG A 76 7.38 -7.73 5.55
C ARG A 76 8.63 -7.82 4.66
N VAL A 77 8.96 -9.01 4.16
CA VAL A 77 10.10 -9.23 3.24
C VAL A 77 9.95 -8.40 1.95
N PHE A 78 8.76 -8.38 1.34
CA PHE A 78 8.47 -7.59 0.14
C PHE A 78 8.61 -6.08 0.39
N LEU A 79 8.08 -5.57 1.50
CA LEU A 79 8.16 -4.15 1.86
C LEU A 79 9.59 -3.72 2.18
N LYS A 80 10.35 -4.51 2.96
CA LYS A 80 11.79 -4.22 3.22
C LYS A 80 12.60 -4.22 1.93
N SER A 81 12.37 -5.21 1.05
CA SER A 81 12.92 -5.26 -0.31
C SER A 81 12.59 -4.02 -1.15
N THR A 82 11.48 -3.33 -0.87
CA THR A 82 11.10 -2.08 -1.54
C THR A 82 11.86 -0.89 -0.95
N ILE A 83 12.02 -0.81 0.38
CA ILE A 83 12.87 0.20 1.02
C ILE A 83 14.33 0.07 0.54
N SER A 84 14.94 -1.10 0.72
CA SER A 84 16.38 -1.31 0.53
C SER A 84 16.89 -1.14 -0.91
N LYS A 85 16.00 -1.18 -1.89
CA LYS A 85 16.37 -1.11 -3.32
C LYS A 85 16.05 0.24 -3.97
N TYR A 86 15.26 1.11 -3.34
CA TYR A 86 14.72 2.32 -3.97
C TYR A 86 14.65 3.54 -3.07
N TYR A 87 14.29 3.40 -1.79
CA TYR A 87 14.01 4.55 -0.95
C TYR A 87 15.21 5.49 -0.87
N ALA A 88 15.04 6.72 -1.34
CA ALA A 88 16.14 7.63 -1.62
C ALA A 88 16.08 8.90 -0.78
N ALA A 89 17.24 9.39 -0.34
CA ALA A 89 17.31 10.60 0.48
C ALA A 89 17.09 11.90 -0.29
N LYS A 90 17.28 11.88 -1.63
CA LYS A 90 17.28 13.09 -2.49
C LYS A 90 16.27 12.99 -3.64
N GLU A 91 16.18 11.83 -4.29
CA GLU A 91 15.22 11.60 -5.38
C GLU A 91 13.85 11.21 -4.80
N LYS A 92 12.90 12.14 -4.75
CA LYS A 92 11.50 11.84 -4.41
C LYS A 92 10.78 11.17 -5.60
N ASP A 93 11.17 9.94 -5.90
CA ASP A 93 10.45 9.08 -6.85
C ASP A 93 9.10 8.60 -6.28
N ALA A 94 8.26 7.97 -7.11
CA ALA A 94 6.92 7.57 -6.70
C ALA A 94 6.91 6.56 -5.54
N VAL A 95 7.96 5.74 -5.39
CA VAL A 95 8.10 4.78 -4.28
C VAL A 95 8.49 5.50 -3.00
N THR A 96 9.44 6.43 -3.09
CA THR A 96 9.88 7.26 -1.96
C THR A 96 8.72 8.13 -1.44
N LEU A 97 7.96 8.78 -2.33
CA LEU A 97 6.79 9.58 -1.98
C LEU A 97 5.65 8.73 -1.39
N MET A 98 5.42 7.52 -1.90
CA MET A 98 4.46 6.58 -1.32
C MET A 98 4.87 6.17 0.10
N TRP A 99 6.16 5.89 0.33
CA TRP A 99 6.69 5.59 1.66
C TRP A 99 6.58 6.79 2.61
N ASP A 100 6.93 7.99 2.17
CA ASP A 100 6.73 9.23 2.95
C ASP A 100 5.27 9.36 3.40
N TYR A 101 4.32 9.20 2.47
CA TYR A 101 2.90 9.30 2.77
C TYR A 101 2.43 8.20 3.75
N ILE A 102 2.87 6.96 3.58
CA ILE A 102 2.53 5.85 4.48
C ILE A 102 3.05 6.13 5.90
N MET A 103 4.33 6.48 6.05
CA MET A 103 4.94 6.73 7.37
C MET A 103 4.27 7.90 8.10
N ALA A 104 4.01 9.00 7.39
CA ALA A 104 3.39 10.19 7.97
C ALA A 104 1.93 9.98 8.40
N ASN A 105 1.15 9.17 7.66
CA ASN A 105 -0.25 8.87 8.00
C ASN A 105 -0.36 7.78 9.06
N MET A 106 0.40 6.69 8.94
CA MET A 106 0.36 5.53 9.84
C MET A 106 1.16 5.75 11.13
N LYS A 107 2.03 6.76 11.17
CA LYS A 107 2.86 7.17 12.33
C LYS A 107 3.81 6.05 12.79
N CYS A 108 4.51 5.48 11.82
CA CYS A 108 5.57 4.48 11.94
C CYS A 108 6.82 4.93 11.18
N CYS A 109 7.90 4.15 11.25
CA CYS A 109 9.12 4.39 10.46
C CYS A 109 9.77 3.07 10.04
N GLY A 110 9.77 2.76 8.73
CA GLY A 110 10.22 1.48 8.18
C GLY A 110 9.11 0.41 8.15
N VAL A 111 9.50 -0.88 8.22
CA VAL A 111 8.59 -2.04 8.24
C VAL A 111 8.59 -2.73 9.61
N ASP A 112 9.79 -2.95 10.15
CA ASP A 112 10.02 -3.40 11.51
C ASP A 112 10.68 -2.29 12.34
N SER A 113 11.56 -1.48 11.73
CA SER A 113 12.15 -0.29 12.37
C SER A 113 12.80 0.66 11.34
N TYR A 114 13.25 1.82 11.82
CA TYR A 114 14.08 2.75 11.04
C TYR A 114 15.39 2.14 10.51
N GLU A 115 15.83 0.99 11.01
CA GLU A 115 17.06 0.32 10.58
C GLU A 115 16.87 -0.39 9.22
N ASP A 116 15.62 -0.58 8.76
CA ASP A 116 15.31 -1.09 7.42
C ASP A 116 15.85 -0.17 6.30
N PHE A 117 16.04 1.13 6.59
CA PHE A 117 16.67 2.07 5.67
C PHE A 117 18.19 1.88 5.53
N SER A 118 18.85 1.17 6.47
CA SER A 118 20.31 0.96 6.45
C SER A 118 20.79 0.03 5.33
N GLU A 119 19.90 -0.73 4.69
CA GLU A 119 20.24 -1.50 3.49
C GLU A 119 20.19 -0.64 2.20
N SER A 120 19.50 0.51 2.20
CA SER A 120 19.34 1.35 1.01
C SER A 120 20.57 2.23 0.76
N LYS A 121 21.34 1.90 -0.27
CA LYS A 121 22.45 2.75 -0.75
C LYS A 121 21.98 4.16 -1.12
N LYS A 122 20.80 4.28 -1.76
CA LYS A 122 20.18 5.57 -2.11
C LYS A 122 19.76 6.39 -0.88
N TRP A 123 19.58 5.77 0.29
CA TRP A 123 19.31 6.46 1.54
C TRP A 123 20.60 6.90 2.24
N ILE A 124 21.59 6.00 2.37
CA ILE A 124 22.84 6.26 3.11
C ILE A 124 23.56 7.52 2.62
N GLU A 125 23.54 7.80 1.30
CA GLU A 125 24.09 9.03 0.70
C GLU A 125 23.43 10.35 1.16
N GLY A 126 22.36 10.28 1.96
CA GLY A 126 21.67 11.41 2.57
C GLY A 126 22.21 11.86 3.92
N GLY A 127 22.95 11.01 4.65
CA GLY A 127 23.51 11.32 5.97
C GLY A 127 22.50 11.37 7.14
N LYS A 128 21.22 11.64 6.87
CA LYS A 128 20.12 11.62 7.86
C LYS A 128 19.93 10.24 8.49
N LYS A 129 19.51 10.20 9.75
CA LYS A 129 19.20 8.96 10.48
C LYS A 129 17.79 8.44 10.19
N VAL A 130 16.81 9.31 9.97
CA VAL A 130 15.43 8.95 9.56
C VAL A 130 14.90 9.89 8.47
N PRO A 131 13.95 9.42 7.63
CA PRO A 131 13.12 10.28 6.78
C PRO A 131 12.45 11.42 7.53
N ASP A 132 12.30 12.57 6.87
CA ASP A 132 11.49 13.70 7.38
C ASP A 132 10.03 13.28 7.66
N ALA A 133 9.49 12.35 6.88
CA ALA A 133 8.17 11.76 7.07
C ALA A 133 8.04 10.82 8.29
N CYS A 134 9.15 10.39 8.90
CA CYS A 134 9.14 9.69 10.19
C CYS A 134 9.03 10.66 11.39
N CYS A 135 9.13 11.97 11.16
CA CYS A 135 9.03 12.99 12.21
C CYS A 135 7.59 13.36 12.52
N VAL A 136 7.37 13.92 13.71
CA VAL A 136 6.14 14.67 14.01
C VAL A 136 6.13 15.91 13.12
N LEU A 137 5.14 15.99 12.22
CA LEU A 137 5.05 17.05 11.21
C LEU A 137 4.27 18.28 11.70
N GLU A 138 4.62 19.45 11.17
CA GLU A 138 3.93 20.70 11.44
C GLU A 138 2.84 20.99 10.38
N GLY A 139 1.58 21.09 10.83
CA GLY A 139 0.47 21.58 10.01
C GLY A 139 0.04 20.61 8.90
N ASP A 140 0.52 20.86 7.68
CA ASP A 140 0.11 20.10 6.49
C ASP A 140 1.03 18.90 6.25
N VAL A 141 0.50 17.70 6.51
CA VAL A 141 1.15 16.40 6.37
C VAL A 141 1.77 16.22 4.97
N ALA A 142 1.13 16.71 3.91
CA ALA A 142 1.61 16.57 2.54
C ALA A 142 2.88 17.37 2.23
N LYS A 143 3.29 18.30 3.11
CA LYS A 143 4.54 19.06 2.99
C LYS A 143 5.74 18.40 3.65
N PHE A 144 5.54 17.33 4.43
CA PHE A 144 6.59 16.58 5.14
C PHE A 144 7.58 17.47 5.94
N LYS A 145 7.10 18.59 6.50
CA LYS A 145 7.93 19.50 7.31
C LYS A 145 7.95 19.02 8.78
N PRO A 146 9.11 18.64 9.35
CA PRO A 146 9.20 18.31 10.77
C PRO A 146 8.90 19.52 11.67
N MET A 147 8.20 19.29 12.77
CA MET A 147 8.01 20.28 13.85
C MET A 147 9.31 20.51 14.65
N SER A 148 10.28 19.59 14.54
CA SER A 148 11.62 19.70 15.12
C SER A 148 12.65 19.46 14.03
N GLU A 149 13.38 20.50 13.62
CA GLU A 149 14.36 20.42 12.53
C GLU A 149 15.51 19.43 12.81
N MET A 150 15.78 19.14 14.08
CA MET A 150 16.76 18.14 14.52
C MET A 150 16.29 16.68 14.39
N CYS A 151 14.99 16.44 14.21
CA CYS A 151 14.42 15.08 14.20
C CYS A 151 15.05 14.11 13.17
N PRO A 152 15.34 14.52 11.91
CA PRO A 152 15.87 13.60 10.91
C PRO A 152 17.27 13.04 11.26
N ASP A 153 18.05 13.77 12.05
CA ASP A 153 19.40 13.39 12.49
C ASP A 153 19.39 12.81 13.92
N VAL A 154 18.55 13.39 14.79
CA VAL A 154 18.37 13.00 16.21
C VAL A 154 16.89 12.68 16.47
N PRO A 155 16.41 11.51 16.04
CA PRO A 155 15.06 11.04 16.34
C PRO A 155 14.94 10.65 17.82
N THR A 156 13.78 10.98 18.40
CA THR A 156 13.40 10.69 19.78
C THR A 156 11.96 10.20 19.82
N ASP A 157 11.56 9.63 20.96
CA ASP A 157 10.22 9.09 21.18
C ASP A 157 9.13 10.19 21.27
N ILE A 158 9.52 11.47 21.23
CA ILE A 158 8.66 12.66 21.33
C ILE A 158 8.54 13.39 19.98
N ASN A 159 9.66 13.55 19.24
CA ASN A 159 9.68 14.26 17.95
C ASN A 159 9.54 13.35 16.72
N SER A 160 9.47 12.02 16.88
CA SER A 160 9.47 11.07 15.76
C SER A 160 8.72 9.76 16.06
N TYR A 161 8.55 8.94 15.02
CA TYR A 161 7.94 7.61 15.05
C TYR A 161 8.95 6.48 14.83
N TRP A 162 10.25 6.73 15.06
CA TRP A 162 11.38 5.82 14.78
C TRP A 162 11.37 4.44 15.47
N LYS A 163 10.44 4.24 16.42
CA LYS A 163 10.38 3.16 17.40
C LYS A 163 8.99 2.49 17.49
N LYS A 164 8.08 2.82 16.56
CA LYS A 164 6.66 2.44 16.58
C LYS A 164 6.26 1.65 15.34
#